data_AF-A0A4U0TNQ5-F1
#
_entry.id   AF-A0A4U0TNQ5-F1
#
_cell.length_a   1.000
_cell.length_b   1.000
_cell.length_c   1.000
_cell.angle_alpha   90.00
_cell.angle_beta   90.00
_cell.angle_gamma   90.00
#
_symmetry.space_group_name_H-M   'P 1'
#
loop_
_entity.id
_entity.type
_entity.pdbx_description
1 polymer ?
#
loop_
_entity_poly.entity_id
_entity_poly.type
_entity_poly.pdbx_seq_one_letter_code
_entity_poly.pdbx_strand_id
1 'polypeptide(L)'
;MEEATNLMGLGDDGSGTSRAFSRDVLSIEIAGPGRPHLTLVDLPDLIHSENKMQSKEDVELIRGLVDDCIKEKRTIIMAVVSAKNDYTNQIILNKCRDVGPKGRRTIGIITKPDFLEPGSDNEAS
;
A
#
# COMPACT_ATOMS: atom_id res chain seq x y z
N MET A 1 -6.27 -12.86 -13.73
CA MET A 1 -6.53 -11.52 -13.14
C MET A 1 -7.96 -11.10 -13.41
N GLU A 2 -8.39 -11.03 -14.67
CA GLU A 2 -9.77 -10.67 -15.05
C GLU A 2 -10.86 -11.52 -14.36
N GLU A 3 -10.67 -12.84 -14.28
CA GLU A 3 -11.60 -13.73 -13.55
C GLU A 3 -11.69 -13.39 -12.06
N ALA A 4 -10.56 -13.10 -11.41
CA ALA A 4 -10.54 -12.71 -9.99
C ALA A 4 -11.21 -11.33 -9.77
N THR A 5 -10.97 -10.38 -10.68
CA THR A 5 -11.62 -9.06 -10.66
C THR A 5 -13.15 -9.20 -10.68
N ASN A 6 -13.67 -10.05 -11.58
CA ASN A 6 -15.11 -10.30 -11.68
C ASN A 6 -15.66 -11.01 -10.44
N LEU A 7 -14.95 -12.02 -9.91
CA LEU A 7 -15.37 -12.74 -8.69
C LEU A 7 -15.39 -11.85 -7.45
N MET A 8 -14.48 -10.87 -7.38
CA MET A 8 -14.41 -9.88 -6.30
C MET A 8 -15.39 -8.71 -6.48
N GLY A 9 -16.17 -8.70 -7.58
CA GLY A 9 -17.12 -7.63 -7.88
C GLY A 9 -16.46 -6.26 -8.05
N LEU A 10 -15.25 -6.24 -8.62
CA LEU A 10 -14.52 -5.01 -8.92
C LEU A 10 -14.85 -4.54 -10.35
N GLY A 11 -15.00 -3.22 -10.53
CA GLY A 11 -15.36 -2.62 -11.82
C GLY A 11 -16.86 -2.32 -11.96
N ASP A 12 -17.27 -1.92 -13.17
CA ASP A 12 -18.65 -1.58 -13.50
C ASP A 12 -19.41 -2.84 -13.95
N ASP A 13 -20.37 -3.27 -13.15
CA ASP A 13 -21.24 -4.43 -13.43
C ASP A 13 -22.49 -4.04 -14.24
N GLY A 14 -22.57 -2.80 -14.72
CA GLY A 14 -23.74 -2.28 -15.44
C GLY A 14 -24.92 -1.92 -14.54
N SER A 15 -24.79 -2.06 -13.20
CA SER A 15 -25.79 -1.61 -12.23
C SER A 15 -25.63 -0.14 -11.82
N GLY A 16 -24.57 0.53 -12.29
CA GLY A 16 -24.26 1.92 -11.99
C GLY A 16 -23.47 2.12 -10.69
N THR A 17 -23.14 1.05 -9.96
CA THR A 17 -22.22 1.07 -8.81
C THR A 17 -20.91 0.39 -9.15
N SER A 18 -19.95 1.14 -9.68
CA SER A 18 -18.58 0.66 -9.88
C SER A 18 -17.84 0.62 -8.54
N ARG A 19 -17.36 -0.56 -8.14
CA ARG A 19 -16.56 -0.73 -6.91
C ARG A 19 -15.07 -0.76 -7.24
N ALA A 20 -14.31 0.16 -6.65
CA ALA A 20 -12.87 0.26 -6.88
C ALA A 20 -12.05 -0.68 -5.97
N PHE A 21 -12.55 -1.01 -4.77
CA PHE A 21 -11.83 -1.81 -3.78
C PHE A 21 -12.74 -2.86 -3.11
N SER A 22 -12.15 -4.01 -2.76
CA SER A 22 -12.81 -5.09 -2.02
C SER A 22 -11.99 -5.48 -0.78
N ARG A 23 -12.65 -6.12 0.19
CA ARG A 23 -11.97 -6.81 1.31
C ARG A 23 -11.51 -8.21 0.96
N ASP A 24 -11.93 -8.72 -0.20
CA ASP A 24 -11.54 -10.06 -0.64
C ASP A 24 -10.04 -10.12 -0.89
N VAL A 25 -9.42 -11.21 -0.42
CA VAL A 25 -7.98 -11.40 -0.50
C VAL A 25 -7.66 -12.36 -1.63
N LEU A 26 -6.86 -11.92 -2.60
CA LEU A 26 -6.27 -12.80 -3.59
C LEU A 26 -5.03 -13.46 -2.98
N SER A 27 -5.14 -14.74 -2.62
CA SER A 27 -4.01 -15.52 -2.11
C SER A 27 -3.37 -16.36 -3.21
N ILE A 28 -2.05 -16.26 -3.34
CA ILE A 28 -1.24 -17.09 -4.24
C ILE A 28 -0.27 -17.90 -3.40
N GLU A 29 -0.43 -19.22 -3.40
CA GLU A 29 0.41 -20.13 -2.62
C GLU A 29 1.44 -20.84 -3.51
N ILE A 30 2.70 -20.78 -3.09
CA ILE A 30 3.85 -21.33 -3.82
C ILE A 30 4.60 -22.30 -2.90
N ALA A 31 4.36 -23.61 -3.00
CA ALA A 31 4.93 -24.65 -2.12
C ALA A 31 5.98 -25.56 -2.78
N GLY A 32 7.06 -25.91 -2.07
CA GLY A 32 8.11 -26.81 -2.56
C GLY A 32 9.33 -26.94 -1.64
N PRO A 33 10.16 -27.99 -1.80
CA PRO A 33 11.36 -28.19 -1.00
C PRO A 33 12.36 -27.04 -1.24
N GLY A 34 12.84 -26.43 -0.16
CA GLY A 34 13.81 -25.33 -0.21
C GLY A 34 13.22 -23.93 -0.36
N ARG A 35 11.90 -23.77 -0.34
CA ARG A 35 11.27 -22.44 -0.31
C ARG A 35 11.22 -21.89 1.12
N PRO A 36 11.53 -20.61 1.33
CA PRO A 36 11.41 -20.00 2.66
C PRO A 36 9.95 -19.90 3.08
N HIS A 37 9.69 -20.02 4.38
CA HIS A 37 8.39 -19.72 4.96
C HIS A 37 8.21 -18.20 5.04
N LEU A 38 7.70 -17.63 3.95
CA LEU A 38 7.49 -16.19 3.81
C LEU A 38 6.09 -15.91 3.28
N THR A 39 5.44 -14.92 3.90
CA THR A 39 4.19 -14.34 3.42
C THR A 39 4.46 -12.89 3.02
N LEU A 40 4.16 -12.55 1.78
CA LEU A 40 4.18 -11.17 1.30
C LEU A 40 2.73 -10.72 1.14
N VAL A 41 2.40 -9.57 1.70
CA VAL A 41 1.09 -8.94 1.56
C VAL A 41 1.31 -7.65 0.79
N ASP A 42 0.64 -7.54 -0.36
CA ASP A 42 0.55 -6.29 -1.11
C ASP A 42 -0.73 -5.57 -0.71
N LEU A 43 -0.63 -4.27 -0.43
CA LEU A 43 -1.72 -3.46 0.09
C LEU A 43 -1.99 -2.29 -0.87
N PRO A 44 -3.26 -1.86 -1.01
CA PRO A 44 -3.56 -0.68 -1.81
C PRO A 44 -2.84 0.57 -1.28
N ASP A 45 -2.43 1.45 -2.20
CA ASP A 45 -1.79 2.71 -1.85
C ASP A 45 -2.68 3.58 -0.94
N LEU A 46 -2.06 4.17 0.09
CA LEU A 46 -2.75 5.10 0.98
C LEU A 46 -3.08 6.40 0.25
N ILE A 47 -4.37 6.65 0.04
CA ILE A 47 -4.90 7.88 -0.57
C ILE A 47 -5.52 8.82 0.47
N HIS A 48 -5.52 10.14 0.19
CA HIS A 48 -6.03 11.19 1.08
C HIS A 48 -7.27 11.92 0.58
N SER A 49 -7.61 11.80 -0.70
CA SER A 49 -8.67 12.58 -1.31
C SER A 49 -9.67 11.70 -2.05
N GLU A 50 -10.95 11.97 -1.82
CA GLU A 50 -12.04 11.51 -2.66
C GLU A 50 -11.79 12.04 -4.08
N ASN A 51 -11.67 11.15 -5.04
CA ASN A 51 -11.61 11.48 -6.47
C ASN A 51 -12.87 10.92 -7.14
N LYS A 52 -13.16 11.32 -8.39
CA LYS A 52 -14.36 10.86 -9.11
C LYS A 52 -14.52 9.33 -9.23
N MET A 53 -13.47 8.56 -8.96
CA MET A 53 -13.46 7.09 -8.99
C MET A 53 -13.45 6.42 -7.61
N GLN A 54 -13.31 7.16 -6.50
CA GLN A 54 -13.05 6.58 -5.18
C GLN A 54 -13.92 7.28 -4.13
N SER A 55 -14.81 6.52 -3.49
CA SER A 55 -15.72 7.06 -2.49
C SER A 55 -15.04 7.23 -1.13
N LYS A 56 -15.73 7.90 -0.19
CA LYS A 56 -15.25 8.01 1.19
C LYS A 56 -15.11 6.63 1.85
N GLU A 57 -16.05 5.73 1.56
CA GLU A 57 -16.06 4.36 2.05
C GLU A 57 -14.85 3.58 1.55
N ASP A 58 -14.40 3.82 0.31
CA ASP A 58 -13.19 3.21 -0.24
C ASP A 58 -11.93 3.67 0.51
N VAL A 59 -11.83 4.96 0.83
CA VAL A 59 -10.70 5.52 1.61
C VAL A 59 -10.66 4.90 3.01
N GLU A 60 -11.81 4.78 3.68
CA GLU A 60 -11.92 4.15 4.99
C GLU A 60 -11.58 2.65 4.93
N LEU A 61 -12.00 1.98 3.86
CA LEU A 61 -11.71 0.57 3.62
C LEU A 61 -10.21 0.31 3.50
N ILE A 62 -9.51 1.06 2.63
CA ILE A 62 -8.06 0.93 2.42
C ILE A 62 -7.31 1.19 3.74
N ARG A 63 -7.69 2.26 4.46
CA ARG A 63 -7.09 2.58 5.75
C ARG A 63 -7.23 1.43 6.75
N GLY A 64 -8.40 0.81 6.81
CA GLY A 64 -8.64 -0.36 7.66
C GLY A 64 -7.75 -1.55 7.29
N LEU A 65 -7.66 -1.89 6.00
CA LEU A 65 -6.83 -3.01 5.51
C LEU A 65 -5.35 -2.81 5.86
N VAL A 66 -4.84 -1.59 5.66
CA VAL A 66 -3.46 -1.25 6.01
C VAL A 66 -3.25 -1.33 7.52
N ASP A 67 -4.17 -0.76 8.31
CA ASP A 67 -4.07 -0.74 9.77
C ASP A 67 -4.06 -2.15 10.37
N ASP A 68 -4.89 -3.06 9.85
CA ASP A 68 -4.94 -4.45 10.31
C ASP A 68 -3.61 -5.17 10.05
N CYS A 69 -2.97 -4.89 8.91
CA CYS A 69 -1.67 -5.50 8.57
C CYS A 69 -0.50 -4.94 9.40
N ILE A 70 -0.44 -3.62 9.61
CA ILE A 70 0.69 -2.99 10.34
C ILE A 70 0.61 -3.16 11.86
N LYS A 71 -0.59 -3.36 12.42
CA LYS A 71 -0.82 -3.62 13.85
C LYS A 71 -0.28 -4.98 14.29
N GLU A 72 -0.24 -5.96 13.38
CA GLU A 72 0.33 -7.28 13.67
C GLU A 72 1.81 -7.15 14.05
N LYS A 73 2.17 -7.64 15.25
CA LYS A 73 3.50 -7.45 15.86
C LYS A 73 4.61 -8.23 15.15
N ARG A 74 4.25 -9.28 14.42
CA ARG A 74 5.20 -10.11 13.64
C ARG A 74 5.45 -9.59 12.23
N THR A 75 4.65 -8.64 11.74
CA THR A 75 4.83 -8.04 10.42
C THR A 75 6.06 -7.14 10.38
N ILE A 76 6.87 -7.28 9.33
CA ILE A 76 7.90 -6.30 8.96
C ILE A 76 7.25 -5.35 7.96
N ILE A 77 7.34 -4.05 8.23
CA ILE A 77 6.73 -3.01 7.41
C ILE A 77 7.77 -2.51 6.40
N MET A 78 7.44 -2.62 5.12
CA MET A 78 8.24 -2.04 4.03
C MET A 78 7.64 -0.68 3.67
N ALA A 79 8.21 0.40 4.21
CA ALA A 79 7.76 1.76 3.94
C ALA A 79 8.36 2.24 2.62
N VAL A 80 7.61 2.07 1.54
CA VAL A 80 8.03 2.47 0.18
C VAL A 80 7.76 3.97 0.00
N VAL A 81 8.81 4.70 -0.34
CA VAL A 81 8.88 6.16 -0.46
C VAL A 81 9.39 6.48 -1.86
N SER A 82 8.74 7.38 -2.58
CA SER A 82 9.22 7.85 -3.89
C SER A 82 10.10 9.08 -3.71
N ALA A 83 11.31 9.08 -4.28
CA ALA A 83 12.22 10.23 -4.28
C ALA A 83 11.64 11.44 -5.05
N LYS A 84 10.65 11.23 -5.92
CA LYS A 84 9.91 12.30 -6.60
C LYS A 84 9.01 13.14 -5.68
N ASN A 85 8.52 12.58 -4.57
CA ASN A 85 7.48 13.21 -3.76
C ASN A 85 8.03 13.62 -2.40
N ASP A 86 7.63 14.80 -1.92
CA ASP A 86 8.00 15.29 -0.59
C ASP A 86 7.77 14.24 0.50
N TYR A 87 8.82 13.99 1.29
CA TYR A 87 8.80 13.13 2.48
C TYR A 87 7.63 13.46 3.42
N THR A 88 7.31 14.75 3.54
CA THR A 88 6.28 15.32 4.42
C THR A 88 4.86 14.85 4.09
N ASN A 89 4.59 14.45 2.84
CA ASN A 89 3.28 14.00 2.39
C ASN A 89 3.07 12.48 2.50
N GLN A 90 4.04 11.74 3.04
CA GLN A 90 4.03 10.27 3.00
C GLN A 90 3.44 9.66 4.28
N ILE A 91 2.13 9.43 4.22
CA ILE A 91 1.25 8.92 5.28
C ILE A 91 1.79 7.64 5.92
N ILE A 92 2.43 6.79 5.12
CA ILE A 92 2.98 5.52 5.57
C ILE A 92 4.02 5.71 6.67
N LEU A 93 4.81 6.79 6.63
CA LEU A 93 5.83 7.07 7.62
C LEU A 93 5.23 7.46 8.96
N ASN A 94 4.15 8.25 8.96
CA ASN A 94 3.41 8.57 10.18
C ASN A 94 2.79 7.30 10.78
N LYS A 95 2.11 6.48 9.96
CA LYS A 95 1.59 5.19 10.41
C LYS A 95 2.67 4.29 11.00
N CYS A 96 3.84 4.19 10.36
CA CYS A 96 4.96 3.40 10.88
C CYS A 96 5.43 3.89 12.26
N ARG A 97 5.48 5.21 12.49
CA ARG A 97 5.84 5.79 13.80
C ARG A 97 4.79 5.45 14.86
N ASP A 98 3.51 5.44 14.51
CA ASP A 98 2.42 5.14 15.44
C ASP A 98 2.46 3.68 15.94
N VAL A 99 2.74 2.71 15.06
CA VAL A 99 2.89 1.29 15.45
C VAL A 99 4.29 0.90 15.93
N GLY A 100 5.27 1.79 15.80
CA GLY A 100 6.66 1.49 16.07
C GLY A 100 7.54 2.72 16.19
N PRO A 101 7.48 3.49 17.30
CA PRO A 101 8.21 4.75 17.45
C PRO A 101 9.74 4.57 17.42
N LYS A 102 10.24 3.36 17.66
CA LYS A 102 11.67 3.01 17.57
C LYS A 102 12.09 2.46 16.19
N GLY A 103 11.18 2.36 15.22
CA GLY A 103 11.46 1.87 13.86
C GLY A 103 11.94 0.42 13.76
N ARG A 104 11.89 -0.36 14.85
CA ARG A 104 12.52 -1.70 14.95
C ARG A 104 11.99 -2.74 13.96
N ARG A 105 10.85 -2.48 13.32
CA ARG A 105 10.15 -3.39 12.40
C ARG A 105 9.87 -2.73 11.05
N THR A 106 10.51 -1.61 10.75
CA THR A 106 10.25 -0.83 9.54
C THR A 106 11.52 -0.76 8.71
N ILE A 107 11.42 -1.13 7.44
CA ILE A 107 12.46 -0.98 6.43
C ILE A 107 11.99 0.15 5.49
N GLY A 108 12.74 1.25 5.45
CA GLY A 108 12.49 2.32 4.49
C GLY A 108 13.06 1.96 3.13
N ILE A 109 12.26 2.11 2.07
CA ILE A 109 12.66 1.83 0.69
C ILE A 109 12.44 3.09 -0.13
N ILE A 110 13.52 3.62 -0.72
CA ILE A 110 13.43 4.77 -1.61
C ILE A 110 13.37 4.26 -3.05
N THR A 111 12.39 4.76 -3.81
CA THR A 111 12.11 4.39 -5.20
C THR A 111 12.19 5.63 -6.09
N LYS A 112 12.33 5.40 -7.41
CA LYS A 112 12.50 6.47 -8.42
C LYS A 112 13.67 7.44 -8.15
N PRO A 113 14.87 6.94 -7.78
CA PRO A 113 16.00 7.81 -7.49
C PRO A 113 16.50 8.58 -8.72
N ASP A 114 16.15 8.11 -9.92
CA ASP A 114 16.41 8.76 -11.21
C ASP A 114 15.74 10.13 -11.36
N PHE A 115 14.73 10.43 -10.53
CA PHE A 115 14.09 11.74 -10.53
C PHE A 115 14.94 12.85 -9.89
N LEU A 116 15.95 12.48 -9.11
CA LEU A 116 16.83 13.45 -8.45
C LEU A 116 17.89 13.90 -9.45
N GLU A 117 17.71 15.09 -10.01
CA GLU A 117 18.71 15.71 -10.87
C GLU A 117 19.82 16.36 -10.01
N PRO A 118 21.11 16.15 -10.33
CA PRO A 118 22.21 16.75 -9.58
C PRO A 118 22.13 18.28 -9.52
N GLY A 119 22.23 18.84 -8.32
CA GLY A 119 22.14 20.27 -8.03
C GLY A 119 20.73 20.85 -8.03
N SER A 120 19.69 20.02 -8.17
CA SER A 120 18.30 20.48 -8.13
C SER A 120 17.80 20.66 -6.69
N ASP A 121 16.79 21.53 -6.50
CA ASP A 121 16.14 21.70 -5.20
C ASP A 121 15.58 20.38 -4.65
N ASN A 122 15.17 19.47 -5.54
CA ASN A 122 14.66 18.15 -5.19
C ASN A 122 15.75 17.20 -4.64
N GLU A 123 17.03 17.39 -5.01
CA GLU A 123 18.14 16.63 -4.45
C GLU A 123 18.50 17.11 -3.03
N ALA A 124 18.30 18.40 -2.74
CA ALA A 124 18.66 19.03 -1.47
C ALA A 124 17.60 18.89 -0.36
N SER A 125 16.43 18.33 -0.69
CA SER A 125 15.23 18.23 0.17
C SER A 125 15.09 16.84 0.82
#